data_AF-A0A378WWI6-F1
#
_entry.id   AF-A0A378WWI6-F1
#
_cell.length_a   1.000
_cell.length_b   1.000
_cell.length_c   1.000
_cell.angle_alpha   90.00
_cell.angle_beta   90.00
_cell.angle_gamma   90.00
#
_symmetry.space_group_name_H-M   'P 1'
#
loop_
_entity.id
_entity.type
_entity.pdbx_description
1 polymer ?
#
loop_
_entity_poly.entity_id
_entity_poly.type
_entity_poly.pdbx_seq_one_letter_code
_entity_poly.pdbx_strand_id
1 'polypeptide(L)'
;MASLTRPGSRSRERDERRDAVERRVLAAVDRLLDTGVTYTELPVARIAAEADIARSTFYRYFPDKSRLLIRMADLATDDQFRTAELWWAADHLDGEAGVVTAMRLMIAGTRAHHRVLRALTEVAGYDRDVGRYWQDRVRRFTELVRGRLDRERAAGRISADLQVEATAIALTCMVERAIDFTFAAGSPVDDEQLARALGRAIWQTVYGS
;
A
#
# COMPACT_ATOMS: atom_id res chain seq x y z
N MET A 1 11.25 -16.45 50.41
CA MET A 1 12.19 -16.16 49.31
C MET A 1 11.41 -16.05 48.00
N ALA A 2 11.10 -14.84 47.56
CA ALA A 2 10.42 -14.61 46.29
C ALA A 2 11.44 -14.61 45.15
N SER A 3 11.23 -15.47 44.16
CA SER A 3 11.88 -15.35 42.84
C SER A 3 10.78 -15.08 41.82
N LEU A 4 10.59 -13.80 41.51
CA LEU A 4 9.76 -13.34 40.41
C LEU A 4 10.68 -13.07 39.22
N THR A 5 10.99 -14.11 38.46
CA THR A 5 11.69 -13.97 37.18
C THR A 5 10.73 -13.29 36.18
N ARG A 6 10.85 -11.96 36.01
CA ARG A 6 10.08 -11.16 35.04
C ARG A 6 10.37 -11.63 33.60
N PRO A 7 9.43 -12.27 32.88
CA PRO A 7 9.69 -12.73 31.50
C PRO A 7 9.65 -11.59 30.46
N GLY A 8 9.13 -10.41 30.83
CA GLY A 8 8.78 -9.35 29.88
C GLY A 8 9.94 -8.49 29.33
N SER A 9 11.08 -8.41 30.01
CA SER A 9 12.19 -7.52 29.59
C SER A 9 13.00 -8.10 28.43
N ARG A 10 13.32 -9.41 28.45
CA ARG A 10 14.09 -10.07 27.39
C ARG A 10 13.30 -10.26 26.10
N SER A 11 11.98 -10.43 26.18
CA SER A 11 11.13 -10.52 24.99
C SER A 11 11.08 -9.17 24.27
N ARG A 12 10.85 -8.07 25.00
CA ARG A 12 10.79 -6.71 24.44
C ARG A 12 12.11 -6.30 23.77
N GLU A 13 13.24 -6.56 24.42
CA GLU A 13 14.57 -6.25 23.86
C GLU A 13 14.84 -7.04 22.57
N ARG A 14 14.37 -8.30 22.50
CA ARG A 14 14.48 -9.13 21.30
C ARG A 14 13.60 -8.62 20.16
N ASP A 15 12.38 -8.17 20.47
CA ASP A 15 11.44 -7.63 19.49
C ASP A 15 11.94 -6.27 18.95
N GLU A 16 12.45 -5.39 19.82
CA GLU A 16 13.06 -4.12 19.43
C GLU A 16 14.28 -4.33 18.51
N ARG A 17 15.14 -5.30 18.84
CA ARG A 17 16.30 -5.65 18.02
C ARG A 17 15.89 -6.24 16.67
N ARG A 18 14.81 -7.03 16.63
CA ARG A 18 14.25 -7.57 15.39
C ARG A 18 13.76 -6.43 14.50
N ASP A 19 12.97 -5.51 15.06
CA ASP A 19 12.42 -4.37 14.32
C ASP A 19 13.51 -3.43 13.81
N ALA A 20 14.58 -3.23 14.58
CA ALA A 20 15.73 -2.44 14.16
C ALA A 20 16.45 -3.04 12.95
N VAL A 21 16.61 -4.37 12.90
CA VAL A 21 17.22 -5.05 11.75
C VAL A 21 16.29 -5.00 10.53
N GLU A 22 14.99 -5.24 10.71
CA GLU A 22 14.02 -5.11 9.61
C GLU A 22 14.09 -3.71 9.01
N ARG A 23 13.99 -2.65 9.82
CA ARG A 23 14.07 -1.26 9.37
C ARG A 23 15.37 -0.95 8.61
N ARG A 24 16.52 -1.48 9.06
CA ARG A 24 17.79 -1.33 8.33
C ARG A 24 17.76 -1.99 6.95
N VAL A 25 17.25 -3.21 6.85
CA VAL A 25 17.16 -3.93 5.57
C VAL A 25 16.21 -3.22 4.61
N LEU A 26 15.09 -2.68 5.11
CA LEU A 26 14.13 -1.95 4.29
C LEU A 26 14.72 -0.66 3.73
N ALA A 27 15.37 0.13 4.59
CA ALA A 27 16.05 1.35 4.17
C ALA A 27 17.16 1.06 3.15
N ALA A 28 17.87 -0.06 3.30
CA ALA A 28 18.86 -0.50 2.34
C ALA A 28 18.24 -0.83 0.98
N VAL A 29 17.12 -1.56 0.94
CA VAL A 29 16.43 -1.84 -0.32
C VAL A 29 15.92 -0.56 -0.97
N ASP A 30 15.32 0.36 -0.21
CA ASP A 30 14.81 1.62 -0.75
C ASP A 30 15.92 2.46 -1.41
N ARG A 31 17.10 2.58 -0.75
CA ARG A 31 18.29 3.21 -1.35
C ARG A 31 18.76 2.50 -2.61
N LEU A 32 18.76 1.17 -2.63
CA LEU A 32 19.16 0.40 -3.81
C LEU A 32 18.20 0.60 -4.98
N LEU A 33 16.89 0.67 -4.73
CA LEU A 33 15.88 0.96 -5.75
C LEU A 33 15.98 2.41 -6.24
N ASP A 34 16.42 3.36 -5.39
CA ASP A 34 16.69 4.75 -5.78
C ASP A 34 17.81 4.87 -6.83
N THR A 35 18.75 3.93 -6.85
CA THR A 35 19.81 3.88 -7.88
C THR A 35 19.33 3.40 -9.25
N GLY A 36 18.04 3.06 -9.39
CA GLY A 36 17.43 2.64 -10.66
C GLY A 36 17.51 1.13 -10.93
N VAL A 37 18.05 0.33 -10.01
CA VAL A 37 18.11 -1.13 -10.13
C VAL A 37 16.73 -1.72 -9.84
N THR A 38 16.30 -2.69 -10.66
CA THR A 38 15.01 -3.36 -10.43
C THR A 38 15.09 -4.29 -9.22
N TYR A 39 13.96 -4.49 -8.53
CA TYR A 39 13.94 -5.33 -7.34
C TYR A 39 14.39 -6.76 -7.66
N THR A 40 13.99 -7.31 -8.81
CA THR A 40 14.33 -8.66 -9.27
C THR A 40 15.83 -8.87 -9.43
N GLU A 41 16.55 -7.86 -9.91
CA GLU A 41 17.99 -7.91 -10.14
C GLU A 41 18.82 -7.74 -8.86
N LEU A 42 18.25 -7.28 -7.74
CA LEU A 42 19.00 -7.07 -6.49
C LEU A 42 19.45 -8.41 -5.84
N PRO A 43 20.77 -8.69 -5.75
CA PRO A 43 21.23 -9.88 -5.05
C PRO A 43 21.08 -9.72 -3.53
N VAL A 44 20.73 -10.79 -2.83
CA VAL A 44 20.65 -10.80 -1.34
C VAL A 44 21.96 -10.35 -0.70
N ALA A 45 23.11 -10.70 -1.30
CA ALA A 45 24.42 -10.26 -0.81
C ALA A 45 24.57 -8.72 -0.85
N ARG A 46 24.06 -8.06 -1.89
CA ARG A 46 24.09 -6.59 -2.03
C ARG A 46 23.17 -5.93 -1.01
N ILE A 47 21.96 -6.47 -0.82
CA ILE A 47 21.01 -6.00 0.20
C ILE A 47 21.63 -6.12 1.60
N ALA A 48 22.24 -7.27 1.90
CA ALA A 48 22.87 -7.51 3.20
C ALA A 48 24.06 -6.57 3.44
N ALA A 49 24.90 -6.33 2.42
CA ALA A 49 26.01 -5.38 2.49
C ALA A 49 25.52 -3.93 2.71
N GLU A 50 24.53 -3.48 1.94
CA GLU A 50 23.94 -2.14 2.09
C GLU A 50 23.24 -1.95 3.45
N ALA A 51 22.67 -3.03 4.00
CA ALA A 51 22.07 -3.03 5.33
C ALA A 51 23.09 -3.20 6.47
N ASP A 52 24.38 -3.40 6.15
CA ASP A 52 25.47 -3.70 7.09
C ASP A 52 25.15 -4.91 8.01
N ILE A 53 24.70 -6.01 7.40
CA ILE A 53 24.45 -7.28 8.09
C ILE A 53 25.07 -8.46 7.33
N ALA A 54 25.35 -9.54 8.06
CA ALA A 54 25.73 -10.80 7.43
C ALA A 54 24.58 -11.39 6.60
N ARG A 55 24.91 -12.06 5.49
CA ARG A 55 23.93 -12.77 4.65
C ARG A 55 23.13 -13.83 5.44
N SER A 56 23.76 -14.51 6.39
CA SER A 56 23.08 -15.45 7.29
C SER A 56 22.08 -14.74 8.22
N THR A 57 22.38 -13.52 8.65
CA THR A 57 21.46 -12.67 9.42
C THR A 57 20.26 -12.27 8.57
N PHE A 58 20.43 -11.96 7.28
CA PHE A 58 19.32 -11.71 6.36
C PHE A 58 18.34 -12.89 6.34
N TYR A 59 18.83 -14.11 6.05
CA TYR A 59 17.97 -15.29 5.92
C TYR A 59 17.26 -15.69 7.22
N ARG A 60 17.78 -15.26 8.37
CA ARG A 60 17.10 -15.44 9.66
C ARG A 60 15.81 -14.62 9.78
N TYR A 61 15.74 -13.46 9.13
CA TYR A 61 14.56 -12.59 9.14
C TYR A 61 13.69 -12.75 7.89
N PHE A 62 14.33 -12.96 6.74
CA PHE A 62 13.68 -13.03 5.43
C PHE A 62 14.14 -14.31 4.72
N PRO A 63 13.33 -15.38 4.73
CA PRO A 63 13.69 -16.63 4.09
C PRO A 63 14.05 -16.47 2.61
N ASP A 64 13.41 -15.53 1.93
CA ASP A 64 13.60 -15.20 0.52
C ASP A 64 13.27 -13.71 0.25
N LYS A 65 13.46 -13.31 -1.01
CA LYS A 65 13.13 -11.95 -1.48
C LYS A 65 11.63 -11.69 -1.49
N SER A 66 10.80 -12.69 -1.77
CA SER A 66 9.34 -12.53 -1.78
C SER A 66 8.80 -12.13 -0.40
N ARG A 67 9.29 -12.76 0.66
CA ARG A 67 9.00 -12.44 2.07
C ARG A 67 9.55 -11.08 2.49
N LEU A 68 10.73 -10.71 2.01
CA LEU A 68 11.25 -9.35 2.17
C LEU A 68 10.28 -8.34 1.54
N LEU A 69 9.91 -8.54 0.26
CA LEU A 69 9.07 -7.62 -0.50
C LEU A 69 7.69 -7.43 0.14
N ILE A 70 7.04 -8.52 0.54
CA ILE A 70 5.77 -8.48 1.28
C ILE A 70 5.93 -7.66 2.57
N ARG A 71 7.00 -7.90 3.34
CA ARG A 71 7.24 -7.16 4.58
C ARG A 71 7.53 -5.67 4.33
N MET A 72 8.24 -5.33 3.26
CA MET A 72 8.43 -3.93 2.86
C MET A 72 7.10 -3.28 2.52
N ALA A 73 6.26 -3.99 1.77
CA ALA A 73 4.95 -3.53 1.37
C ALA A 73 4.04 -3.33 2.59
N ASP A 74 4.06 -4.23 3.58
CA ASP A 74 3.33 -4.06 4.84
C ASP A 74 3.74 -2.76 5.55
N LEU A 75 5.05 -2.55 5.73
CA LEU A 75 5.56 -1.37 6.45
C LEU A 75 5.37 -0.05 5.69
N ALA A 76 5.45 -0.10 4.36
CA ALA A 76 5.16 1.03 3.49
C ALA A 76 3.66 1.38 3.48
N THR A 77 2.79 0.38 3.55
CA THR A 77 1.35 0.59 3.43
C THR A 77 0.63 0.78 4.76
N ASP A 78 1.22 0.34 5.88
CA ASP A 78 0.55 0.27 7.17
C ASP A 78 -0.04 1.60 7.63
N ASP A 79 0.72 2.70 7.56
CA ASP A 79 0.25 3.99 8.09
C ASP A 79 -0.55 4.81 7.05
N GLN A 80 -0.11 4.79 5.80
CA GLN A 80 -0.65 5.65 4.74
C GLN A 80 -1.92 5.08 4.11
N PHE A 81 -1.97 3.78 3.81
CA PHE A 81 -3.21 3.16 3.32
C PHE A 81 -4.26 3.17 4.41
N ARG A 82 -3.91 2.85 5.66
CA ARG A 82 -4.85 2.91 6.77
C ARG A 82 -5.46 4.31 6.94
N THR A 83 -4.67 5.36 6.78
CA THR A 83 -5.18 6.75 6.79
C THR A 83 -6.14 7.02 5.62
N ALA A 84 -5.80 6.59 4.41
CA ALA A 84 -6.66 6.73 3.23
C ALA A 84 -7.95 5.89 3.35
N GLU A 85 -7.86 4.66 3.87
CA GLU A 85 -8.98 3.75 4.13
C GLU A 85 -9.91 4.31 5.22
N LEU A 86 -9.35 4.83 6.32
CA LEU A 86 -10.12 5.50 7.38
C LEU A 86 -10.84 6.73 6.86
N TRP A 87 -10.17 7.51 6.00
CA TRP A 87 -10.78 8.66 5.36
C TRP A 87 -11.90 8.23 4.40
N TRP A 88 -11.70 7.18 3.59
CA TRP A 88 -12.73 6.64 2.69
C TRP A 88 -13.92 6.04 3.44
N ALA A 89 -13.66 5.51 4.64
CA ALA A 89 -14.68 4.98 5.53
C ALA A 89 -15.43 6.10 6.29
N ALA A 90 -14.83 7.27 6.49
CA ALA A 90 -15.42 8.38 7.23
C ALA A 90 -16.60 9.01 6.46
N ASP A 91 -17.62 9.45 7.20
CA ASP A 91 -18.88 9.94 6.62
C ASP A 91 -18.83 11.39 6.10
N HIS A 92 -17.63 11.95 5.94
CA HIS A 92 -17.39 13.38 5.76
C HIS A 92 -16.79 13.69 4.39
N LEU A 93 -17.50 13.29 3.32
CA LEU A 93 -17.22 13.83 2.00
C LEU A 93 -17.93 15.18 1.87
N ASP A 94 -17.17 16.27 1.98
CA ASP A 94 -17.60 17.64 1.64
C ASP A 94 -17.84 17.78 0.11
N GLY A 95 -18.70 16.92 -0.45
CA GLY A 95 -18.94 16.83 -1.89
C GLY A 95 -17.74 16.29 -2.68
N GLU A 96 -17.66 16.70 -3.95
CA GLU A 96 -16.55 16.39 -4.86
C GLU A 96 -15.18 16.80 -4.27
N ALA A 97 -15.12 17.95 -3.58
CA ALA A 97 -13.89 18.46 -2.97
C ALA A 97 -13.35 17.52 -1.88
N GLY A 98 -14.25 16.84 -1.15
CA GLY A 98 -13.90 15.73 -0.29
C GLY A 98 -13.15 14.66 -1.08
N VAL A 99 -13.77 14.08 -2.11
CA VAL A 99 -13.20 12.96 -2.88
C VAL A 99 -11.83 13.30 -3.48
N VAL A 100 -11.67 14.52 -3.99
CA VAL A 100 -10.38 15.02 -4.48
C VAL A 100 -9.32 15.01 -3.37
N THR A 101 -9.68 15.42 -2.16
CA THR A 101 -8.78 15.37 -0.99
C THR A 101 -8.36 13.94 -0.64
N ALA A 102 -9.27 12.97 -0.74
CA ALA A 102 -8.93 11.55 -0.64
C ALA A 102 -7.83 11.14 -1.62
N MET A 103 -8.04 11.52 -2.89
CA MET A 103 -7.15 11.12 -3.97
C MET A 103 -5.79 11.74 -3.79
N ARG A 104 -5.69 12.98 -3.30
CA ARG A 104 -4.41 13.59 -2.91
C ARG A 104 -3.69 12.78 -1.84
N LEU A 105 -4.38 12.38 -0.77
CA LEU A 105 -3.77 11.57 0.31
C LEU A 105 -3.29 10.22 -0.22
N MET A 106 -4.09 9.56 -1.05
CA MET A 106 -3.75 8.27 -1.65
C MET A 106 -2.57 8.38 -2.61
N ILE A 107 -2.54 9.39 -3.48
CA ILE A 107 -1.44 9.65 -4.41
C ILE A 107 -0.17 9.96 -3.63
N ALA A 108 -0.23 10.85 -2.63
CA ALA A 108 0.93 11.20 -1.80
C ALA A 108 1.49 9.97 -1.07
N GLY A 109 0.63 9.13 -0.51
CA GLY A 109 1.05 7.88 0.15
C GLY A 109 1.68 6.91 -0.84
N THR A 110 1.05 6.72 -2.00
CA THR A 110 1.62 5.85 -3.03
C THR A 110 2.98 6.39 -3.51
N ARG A 111 3.14 7.71 -3.64
CA ARG A 111 4.37 8.36 -4.13
C ARG A 111 5.55 8.07 -3.20
N ALA A 112 5.31 8.12 -1.88
CA ALA A 112 6.33 7.82 -0.87
C ALA A 112 6.91 6.40 -1.00
N HIS A 113 6.14 5.46 -1.57
CA HIS A 113 6.49 4.04 -1.63
C HIS A 113 6.38 3.42 -3.04
N HIS A 114 6.33 4.26 -4.08
CA HIS A 114 6.02 3.83 -5.45
C HIS A 114 6.97 2.75 -5.97
N ARG A 115 8.24 2.76 -5.56
CA ARG A 115 9.24 1.76 -5.98
C ARG A 115 8.96 0.38 -5.41
N VAL A 116 8.58 0.32 -4.14
CA VAL A 116 8.20 -0.93 -3.46
C VAL A 116 6.89 -1.45 -4.05
N LEU A 117 5.91 -0.58 -4.29
CA LEU A 117 4.64 -0.96 -4.90
C LEU A 117 4.82 -1.46 -6.33
N ARG A 118 5.64 -0.78 -7.15
CA ARG A 118 6.00 -1.22 -8.50
C ARG A 118 6.68 -2.58 -8.48
N ALA A 119 7.66 -2.78 -7.59
CA ALA A 119 8.32 -4.08 -7.42
C ALA A 119 7.34 -5.17 -7.03
N LEU A 120 6.36 -4.86 -6.17
CA LEU A 120 5.32 -5.79 -5.78
C LEU A 120 4.42 -6.18 -6.96
N THR A 121 3.95 -5.21 -7.74
CA THR A 121 3.12 -5.47 -8.94
C THR A 121 3.87 -6.28 -9.98
N GLU A 122 5.16 -5.99 -10.21
CA GLU A 122 6.02 -6.76 -11.10
C GLU A 122 6.15 -8.22 -10.63
N VAL A 123 6.52 -8.42 -9.36
CA VAL A 123 6.77 -9.75 -8.79
C VAL A 123 5.49 -10.57 -8.64
N ALA A 124 4.35 -9.92 -8.40
CA ALA A 124 3.03 -10.57 -8.31
C ALA A 124 2.64 -11.34 -9.57
N GLY A 125 3.21 -10.99 -10.73
CA GLY A 125 2.93 -11.67 -12.00
C GLY A 125 3.49 -13.10 -12.10
N TYR A 126 4.50 -13.46 -11.29
CA TYR A 126 5.18 -14.76 -11.39
C TYR A 126 5.53 -15.41 -10.05
N ASP A 127 5.52 -14.69 -8.93
CA ASP A 127 5.65 -15.26 -7.58
C ASP A 127 4.27 -15.44 -6.94
N ARG A 128 3.93 -16.67 -6.53
CA ARG A 128 2.62 -17.01 -6.00
C ARG A 128 2.32 -16.36 -4.64
N ASP A 129 3.32 -16.24 -3.77
CA ASP A 129 3.14 -15.68 -2.43
C ASP A 129 2.90 -14.17 -2.52
N VAL A 130 3.67 -13.49 -3.38
CA VAL A 130 3.52 -12.05 -3.64
C VAL A 130 2.21 -11.78 -4.39
N GLY A 131 1.87 -12.61 -5.37
CA GLY A 131 0.60 -12.51 -6.11
C GLY A 131 -0.62 -12.63 -5.19
N ARG A 132 -0.63 -13.62 -4.28
CA ARG A 132 -1.69 -13.76 -3.28
C ARG A 132 -1.78 -12.55 -2.36
N TYR A 133 -0.64 -12.07 -1.88
CA TYR A 133 -0.59 -10.88 -1.04
C TYR A 133 -1.18 -9.66 -1.74
N TRP A 134 -0.80 -9.42 -3.00
CA TRP A 134 -1.34 -8.31 -3.78
C TRP A 134 -2.86 -8.43 -4.00
N GLN A 135 -3.34 -9.61 -4.41
CA GLN A 135 -4.76 -9.87 -4.59
C GLN A 135 -5.56 -9.67 -3.30
N ASP A 136 -5.03 -10.11 -2.17
CA ASP A 136 -5.67 -9.93 -0.86
C ASP A 136 -5.77 -8.44 -0.49
N ARG A 137 -4.77 -7.62 -0.85
CA ARG A 137 -4.81 -6.16 -0.64
C ARG A 137 -5.84 -5.48 -1.53
N VAL A 138 -5.83 -5.76 -2.83
CA VAL A 138 -6.82 -5.19 -3.77
C VAL A 138 -8.23 -5.55 -3.34
N ARG A 139 -8.47 -6.81 -2.96
CA ARG A 139 -9.77 -7.28 -2.47
C ARG A 139 -10.25 -6.52 -1.24
N ARG A 140 -9.40 -6.33 -0.22
CA ARG A 140 -9.76 -5.55 0.99
C ARG A 140 -10.13 -4.11 0.64
N PHE A 141 -9.39 -3.48 -0.26
CA PHE A 141 -9.70 -2.13 -0.69
C PHE A 141 -11.04 -2.05 -1.44
N THR A 142 -11.31 -3.01 -2.34
CA THR A 142 -12.62 -3.11 -3.02
C THR A 142 -13.75 -3.33 -2.01
N GLU A 143 -13.57 -4.17 -0.99
CA GLU A 143 -14.56 -4.37 0.07
C GLU A 143 -14.86 -3.08 0.86
N LEU A 144 -13.85 -2.24 1.11
CA LEU A 144 -14.02 -0.93 1.75
C LEU A 144 -14.83 0.03 0.86
N VAL A 145 -14.50 0.11 -0.42
CA VAL A 145 -15.25 0.94 -1.39
C VAL A 145 -16.70 0.46 -1.46
N ARG A 146 -16.93 -0.84 -1.54
CA ARG A 146 -18.26 -1.44 -1.54
C ARG A 146 -19.05 -1.08 -0.29
N GLY A 147 -18.46 -1.25 0.90
CA GLY A 147 -19.11 -0.91 2.17
C GLY A 147 -19.44 0.58 2.30
N ARG A 148 -18.70 1.47 1.63
CA ARG A 148 -19.07 2.88 1.50
C ARG A 148 -20.30 3.06 0.62
N LEU A 149 -20.30 2.48 -0.58
CA LEU A 149 -21.43 2.57 -1.52
C LEU A 149 -22.72 2.00 -0.92
N ASP A 150 -22.64 0.91 -0.17
CA ASP A 150 -23.80 0.34 0.53
C ASP A 150 -24.39 1.30 1.57
N ARG A 151 -23.55 2.02 2.32
CA ARG A 151 -24.00 3.04 3.28
C ARG A 151 -24.64 4.23 2.59
N GLU A 152 -24.05 4.71 1.49
CA GLU A 152 -24.62 5.78 0.67
C GLU A 152 -25.98 5.40 0.09
N ARG A 153 -26.14 4.15 -0.37
CA ARG A 153 -27.41 3.62 -0.87
C ARG A 153 -28.45 3.50 0.24
N ALA A 154 -28.06 2.98 1.41
CA ALA A 154 -28.95 2.88 2.57
C ALA A 154 -29.42 4.26 3.06
N ALA A 155 -28.60 5.30 2.90
CA ALA A 155 -28.94 6.68 3.20
C ALA A 155 -29.77 7.38 2.10
N GLY A 156 -30.05 6.69 0.98
CA GLY A 156 -30.79 7.25 -0.15
C GLY A 156 -30.04 8.33 -0.93
N ARG A 157 -28.71 8.40 -0.79
CA ARG A 157 -27.86 9.44 -1.42
C ARG A 157 -27.38 9.08 -2.82
N ILE A 158 -27.48 7.81 -3.20
CA ILE A 158 -27.12 7.30 -4.54
C ILE A 158 -28.28 6.47 -5.10
N SER A 159 -28.31 6.32 -6.44
CA SER A 159 -29.37 5.58 -7.13
C SER A 159 -29.48 4.13 -6.65
N ALA A 160 -30.72 3.66 -6.50
CA ALA A 160 -31.02 2.26 -6.18
C ALA A 160 -30.58 1.29 -7.29
N ASP A 161 -30.49 1.78 -8.53
CA ASP A 161 -30.09 0.98 -9.70
C ASP A 161 -28.57 0.81 -9.84
N LEU A 162 -27.78 1.54 -9.05
CA LEU A 162 -26.33 1.46 -9.08
C LEU A 162 -25.86 0.05 -8.71
N GLN A 163 -25.07 -0.56 -9.59
CA GLN A 163 -24.49 -1.89 -9.41
C GLN A 163 -23.28 -1.83 -8.46
N VAL A 164 -23.54 -1.71 -7.15
CA VAL A 164 -22.55 -1.45 -6.09
C VAL A 164 -21.26 -2.29 -6.21
N GLU A 165 -21.39 -3.61 -6.38
CA GLU A 165 -20.22 -4.51 -6.49
C GLU A 165 -19.37 -4.19 -7.73
N ALA A 166 -20.00 -4.08 -8.91
CA ALA A 166 -19.32 -3.78 -10.16
C ALA A 166 -18.70 -2.37 -10.14
N THR A 167 -19.41 -1.39 -9.59
CA THR A 167 -18.92 -0.03 -9.41
C THR A 167 -17.70 0.00 -8.49
N ALA A 168 -17.73 -0.70 -7.36
CA ALA A 168 -16.59 -0.76 -6.44
C ALA A 168 -15.33 -1.34 -7.11
N ILE A 169 -15.48 -2.41 -7.88
CA ILE A 169 -14.39 -3.02 -8.67
C ILE A 169 -13.85 -2.01 -9.69
N ALA A 170 -14.73 -1.40 -10.48
CA ALA A 170 -14.34 -0.46 -11.53
C ALA A 170 -13.58 0.75 -10.96
N LEU A 171 -14.09 1.35 -9.88
CA LEU A 171 -13.43 2.47 -9.22
C LEU A 171 -12.06 2.09 -8.65
N THR A 172 -11.96 0.91 -8.03
CA THR A 172 -10.69 0.41 -7.48
C THR A 172 -9.64 0.26 -8.59
N CYS A 173 -9.97 -0.44 -9.67
CA CYS A 173 -9.05 -0.68 -10.79
C CYS A 173 -8.69 0.62 -11.53
N MET A 174 -9.65 1.54 -11.67
CA MET A 174 -9.40 2.86 -12.29
C MET A 174 -8.35 3.64 -11.50
N VAL A 175 -8.52 3.75 -10.18
CA VAL A 175 -7.59 4.50 -9.32
C VAL A 175 -6.21 3.83 -9.31
N GLU A 176 -6.15 2.53 -9.07
CA GLU A 176 -4.90 1.76 -9.07
C GLU A 176 -4.10 1.98 -10.35
N ARG A 177 -4.75 1.76 -11.51
CA ARG A 177 -4.08 1.85 -12.81
C ARG A 177 -3.67 3.28 -13.16
N ALA A 178 -4.49 4.27 -12.82
CA ALA A 178 -4.19 5.67 -13.13
C ALA A 178 -2.98 6.18 -12.34
N ILE A 179 -2.86 5.78 -11.06
CA ILE A 179 -1.71 6.12 -10.21
C ILE A 179 -0.45 5.42 -10.74
N ASP A 180 -0.51 4.12 -11.01
CA ASP A 180 0.62 3.36 -11.54
C ASP A 180 1.14 3.96 -12.87
N PHE A 181 0.24 4.29 -13.78
CA PHE A 181 0.58 4.93 -15.05
C PHE A 181 1.24 6.30 -14.86
N THR A 182 0.72 7.14 -13.96
CA THR A 182 1.24 8.49 -13.71
C THR A 182 2.62 8.48 -13.04
N PHE A 183 2.93 7.41 -12.32
CA PHE A 183 4.24 7.25 -11.65
C PHE A 183 5.32 6.68 -12.56
N ALA A 184 4.96 6.21 -13.76
CA ALA A 184 5.93 5.92 -14.80
C ALA A 184 6.66 7.21 -15.23
N ALA A 185 7.95 7.08 -15.58
CA ALA A 185 8.74 8.22 -16.03
C ALA A 185 8.12 8.86 -17.28
N GLY A 186 7.98 10.20 -17.26
CA GLY A 186 7.47 10.96 -18.40
C GLY A 186 5.95 11.13 -18.47
N SER A 187 5.22 10.95 -17.37
CA SER A 187 3.79 11.30 -17.31
C SER A 187 3.57 12.77 -17.71
N PRO A 188 2.59 13.07 -18.59
CA PRO A 188 2.24 14.43 -18.97
C PRO A 188 1.39 15.15 -17.92
N VAL A 189 0.93 14.45 -16.87
CA VAL A 189 0.08 14.99 -15.80
C VAL A 189 0.79 14.93 -14.46
N ASP A 190 0.56 15.96 -13.64
CA ASP A 190 1.03 16.02 -12.26
C ASP A 190 0.03 15.36 -11.27
N ASP A 191 0.50 15.16 -10.03
CA ASP A 191 -0.26 14.50 -8.96
C ASP A 191 -1.57 15.25 -8.63
N GLU A 192 -1.60 16.58 -8.74
CA GLU A 192 -2.76 17.41 -8.42
C GLU A 192 -3.82 17.33 -9.52
N GLN A 193 -3.40 17.36 -10.79
CA GLN A 193 -4.25 17.14 -11.94
C GLN A 193 -4.89 15.75 -11.88
N LEU A 194 -4.09 14.72 -11.54
CA LEU A 194 -4.59 13.36 -11.38
C LEU A 194 -5.62 13.27 -10.24
N ALA A 195 -5.32 13.87 -9.08
CA ALA A 195 -6.22 13.85 -7.92
C ALA A 195 -7.59 14.49 -8.25
N ARG A 196 -7.58 15.62 -8.97
CA ARG A 196 -8.81 16.29 -9.42
C ARG A 196 -9.59 15.45 -10.41
N ALA A 197 -8.91 14.88 -11.41
CA ALA A 197 -9.54 14.06 -12.44
C ALA A 197 -10.20 12.81 -11.83
N LEU A 198 -9.46 12.08 -10.98
CA LEU A 198 -9.99 10.90 -10.27
C LEU A 198 -11.13 11.28 -9.33
N GLY A 199 -10.95 12.33 -8.51
CA GLY A 199 -11.97 12.74 -7.55
C GLY A 199 -13.29 13.12 -8.22
N ARG A 200 -13.23 13.87 -9.32
CA ARG A 200 -14.40 14.23 -10.13
C ARG A 200 -15.04 13.03 -10.79
N ALA A 201 -14.25 12.14 -11.41
CA ALA A 201 -14.76 10.94 -12.07
C ALA A 201 -15.49 10.02 -11.07
N ILE A 202 -14.90 9.81 -9.88
CA ILE A 202 -15.53 9.04 -8.81
C ILE A 202 -16.82 9.70 -8.36
N TRP A 203 -16.79 11.01 -8.07
CA TRP A 203 -17.98 11.74 -7.62
C TRP A 203 -19.14 11.62 -8.62
N GLN A 204 -18.86 11.83 -9.91
CA GLN A 204 -19.86 11.70 -10.96
C GLN A 204 -20.35 10.26 -11.15
N THR A 205 -19.49 9.26 -11.00
CA THR A 205 -19.91 7.85 -11.12
C THR A 205 -20.83 7.43 -9.97
N VAL A 206 -20.60 7.96 -8.77
CA VAL A 206 -21.33 7.57 -7.56
C VAL A 206 -22.62 8.36 -7.39
N TYR A 207 -22.59 9.67 -7.64
CA TYR A 207 -23.69 10.60 -7.38
C TYR A 207 -24.28 11.24 -8.64
N GLY A 208 -23.69 10.99 -9.82
CA GLY A 208 -24.25 11.45 -11.08
C GLY A 208 -25.47 10.63 -11.45
N SER A 209 -26.63 11.24 -11.30
CA SER A 209 -27.93 10.79 -11.81
C SER A 209 -28.38 11.71 -12.92
#